data_AF-A0A1H9LFI4-F1
#
_entry.id   AF-A0A1H9LFI4-F1
#
_cell.length_a   1.000
_cell.length_b   1.000
_cell.length_c   1.000
_cell.angle_alpha   90.00
_cell.angle_beta   90.00
_cell.angle_gamma   90.00
#
_symmetry.space_group_name_H-M   'P 1'
#
loop_
_entity.id
_entity.type
_entity.pdbx_description
1 polymer ?
#
loop_
_entity_poly.entity_id
_entity_poly.type
_entity_poly.pdbx_seq_one_letter_code
_entity_poly.pdbx_strand_id
1 'polypeptide(L)'
;MNIDELRNDIAKEQKKGLPFIIASVIIWTLILIVTCLELPLQTKNLFVFCCSCPLMPLAMLISKIIKVDLFSKKNPLGNLGFLFTLNQFLYILIVMWVFNAVPEKMVMVYGMVFGAHLLPYSWLYRSIAYRVVAIFLPIMALIVGHIFTATVLAGAFALTEVVFSIILFFEVKSMNTVEQ
;
A
#
# COMPACT_ATOMS: atom_id res chain seq x y z
N MET A 1 4.03 -11.38 26.80
CA MET A 1 4.26 -10.05 26.21
C MET A 1 2.99 -9.23 26.31
N ASN A 2 3.09 -7.96 26.68
CA ASN A 2 1.97 -7.03 26.58
C ASN A 2 1.72 -6.60 25.12
N ILE A 3 0.63 -5.88 24.85
CA ILE A 3 0.24 -5.50 23.48
C ILE A 3 1.30 -4.65 22.77
N ASP A 4 1.97 -3.76 23.48
CA ASP A 4 2.97 -2.87 22.90
C ASP A 4 4.30 -3.58 22.62
N GLU A 5 4.67 -4.55 23.45
CA GLU A 5 5.77 -5.47 23.20
C GLU A 5 5.49 -6.30 21.94
N LEU A 6 4.27 -6.85 21.79
CA LEU A 6 3.88 -7.60 20.60
C LEU A 6 3.94 -6.73 19.34
N ARG A 7 3.51 -5.47 19.42
CA ARG A 7 3.58 -4.53 18.29
C ARG A 7 5.01 -4.17 17.92
N ASN A 8 5.88 -3.95 18.91
CA ASN A 8 7.29 -3.67 18.68
C ASN A 8 8.01 -4.87 18.05
N ASP A 9 7.71 -6.07 18.52
CA ASP A 9 8.26 -7.33 18.03
C ASP A 9 7.88 -7.57 16.56
N ILE A 10 6.58 -7.52 16.22
CA ILE A 10 6.14 -7.70 14.83
C ILE A 10 6.65 -6.61 13.90
N ALA A 11 6.74 -5.35 14.37
CA ALA A 11 7.29 -4.25 13.60
C ALA A 11 8.77 -4.48 13.23
N LYS A 12 9.55 -5.14 14.08
CA LYS A 12 10.93 -5.51 13.77
C LYS A 12 10.99 -6.72 12.86
N GLU A 13 10.29 -7.79 13.23
CA GLU A 13 10.31 -9.07 12.51
C GLU A 13 9.91 -8.88 11.04
N GLN A 14 8.87 -8.08 10.79
CA GLN A 14 8.35 -7.80 9.44
C GLN A 14 8.96 -6.56 8.80
N LYS A 15 9.93 -5.89 9.46
CA LYS A 15 10.46 -4.56 9.07
C LYS A 15 9.35 -3.58 8.70
N LYS A 16 8.34 -3.49 9.55
CA LYS A 16 7.13 -2.66 9.38
C LYS A 16 6.41 -2.89 8.05
N GLY A 17 6.47 -4.10 7.49
CA GLY A 17 5.85 -4.40 6.20
C GLY A 17 6.52 -3.72 5.00
N LEU A 18 7.77 -3.27 5.14
CA LEU A 18 8.54 -2.65 4.06
C LEU A 18 8.50 -3.41 2.71
N PRO A 19 8.51 -4.76 2.66
CA PRO A 19 8.33 -5.48 1.40
C PRO A 19 7.05 -5.13 0.63
N PHE A 20 5.93 -4.88 1.33
CA PHE A 20 4.68 -4.49 0.72
C PHE A 20 4.72 -3.06 0.17
N ILE A 21 5.41 -2.14 0.85
CA ILE A 21 5.56 -0.75 0.39
C ILE A 21 6.53 -0.66 -0.81
N ILE A 22 7.56 -1.50 -0.85
CA ILE A 22 8.41 -1.60 -2.06
C ILE A 22 7.60 -2.23 -3.21
N ALA A 23 6.77 -3.23 -2.93
CA ALA A 23 5.89 -3.82 -3.94
C ALA A 23 4.88 -2.81 -4.48
N SER A 24 4.29 -1.95 -3.64
CA SER A 24 3.33 -0.93 -4.08
C SER A 24 3.96 0.12 -5.00
N VAL A 25 5.25 0.46 -4.85
CA VAL A 25 5.98 1.28 -5.84
C VAL A 25 5.93 0.65 -7.23
N ILE A 26 6.16 -0.66 -7.31
CA ILE A 26 6.08 -1.40 -8.57
C ILE A 26 4.65 -1.38 -9.11
N ILE A 27 3.65 -1.62 -8.24
CA ILE A 27 2.23 -1.60 -8.64
C ILE A 27 1.82 -0.25 -9.20
N TRP A 28 2.12 0.85 -8.51
CA TRP A 28 1.74 2.20 -8.96
C TRP A 28 2.53 2.63 -10.20
N THR A 29 3.75 2.15 -10.38
CA THR A 29 4.50 2.32 -11.63
C THR A 29 3.84 1.57 -12.79
N LEU A 30 3.36 0.33 -12.57
CA LEU A 30 2.60 -0.41 -13.59
C LEU A 30 1.27 0.29 -13.93
N ILE A 31 0.55 0.79 -12.92
CA ILE A 31 -0.67 1.57 -13.11
C ILE A 31 -0.35 2.83 -13.93
N LEU A 32 0.73 3.54 -13.62
CA LEU A 32 1.18 4.70 -14.40
C LEU A 32 1.41 4.33 -15.87
N ILE A 33 2.15 3.25 -16.14
CA ILE A 33 2.38 2.75 -17.50
C ILE A 33 1.04 2.49 -18.21
N VAL A 34 0.13 1.76 -17.58
CA VAL A 34 -1.21 1.46 -18.14
C VAL A 34 -2.00 2.73 -18.43
N THR A 35 -1.94 3.73 -17.55
CA THR A 35 -2.66 5.00 -17.75
C THR A 35 -2.13 5.82 -18.93
N CYS A 36 -0.84 5.68 -19.26
CA CYS A 36 -0.21 6.32 -20.42
C CYS A 36 -0.60 5.64 -21.76
N LEU A 37 -1.09 4.39 -21.74
CA LEU A 37 -1.46 3.69 -22.97
C LEU A 37 -2.72 4.27 -23.62
N GLU A 38 -2.75 4.29 -24.94
CA GLU A 38 -3.93 4.68 -25.73
C GLU A 38 -4.91 3.50 -25.85
N LEU A 39 -5.59 3.19 -24.76
CA LEU A 39 -6.59 2.13 -24.67
C LEU A 39 -7.99 2.69 -24.38
N PRO A 40 -9.06 1.99 -24.79
CA PRO A 40 -10.42 2.28 -24.33
C PRO A 40 -10.48 2.32 -22.81
N LEU A 41 -11.26 3.26 -22.25
CA LEU A 41 -11.29 3.54 -20.81
C LEU A 41 -11.58 2.29 -19.96
N GLN A 42 -12.53 1.47 -20.39
CA GLN A 42 -12.91 0.25 -19.68
C GLN A 42 -11.76 -0.78 -19.66
N THR A 43 -11.09 -0.98 -20.79
CA THR A 43 -9.92 -1.86 -20.89
C THR A 43 -8.76 -1.35 -20.05
N LYS A 44 -8.50 -0.04 -20.10
CA LYS A 44 -7.47 0.63 -19.28
C LYS A 44 -7.75 0.40 -17.80
N ASN A 45 -8.98 0.64 -17.36
CA ASN A 45 -9.38 0.45 -15.97
C ASN A 45 -9.31 -1.03 -15.53
N LEU A 46 -9.66 -1.97 -16.41
CA LEU A 46 -9.49 -3.40 -16.11
C LEU A 46 -8.02 -3.76 -15.90
N PHE A 47 -7.13 -3.23 -16.75
CA PHE A 47 -5.69 -3.44 -16.58
C PHE A 47 -5.15 -2.79 -15.31
N VAL A 48 -5.65 -1.61 -14.91
CA VAL A 48 -5.32 -1.01 -13.59
C VAL A 48 -5.68 -1.97 -12.45
N PHE A 49 -6.84 -2.63 -12.49
CA PHE A 49 -7.17 -3.66 -11.50
C PHE A 49 -6.18 -4.83 -11.54
N CYS A 50 -5.86 -5.34 -12.73
CA CYS A 50 -4.92 -6.44 -12.90
C CYS A 50 -3.50 -6.12 -12.40
N CYS A 51 -3.09 -4.85 -12.41
CA CYS A 51 -1.81 -4.42 -11.84
C CYS A 51 -1.69 -4.76 -10.35
N SER A 52 -2.78 -4.94 -9.61
CA SER A 52 -2.76 -5.26 -8.18
C SER A 52 -2.60 -6.75 -7.86
N CYS A 53 -2.96 -7.64 -8.78
CA CYS A 53 -2.84 -9.09 -8.64
C CYS A 53 -1.43 -9.57 -8.18
N PRO A 54 -0.31 -9.05 -8.72
CA PRO A 54 1.01 -9.48 -8.32
C PRO A 54 1.51 -8.91 -6.97
N LEU A 55 0.75 -8.07 -6.27
CA LEU A 55 1.21 -7.42 -5.03
C LEU A 55 1.76 -8.40 -3.99
N MET A 56 1.00 -9.46 -3.68
CA MET A 56 1.40 -10.46 -2.69
C MET A 56 2.63 -11.28 -3.14
N PRO A 57 2.67 -11.85 -4.37
CA PRO A 57 3.88 -12.47 -4.91
C PRO A 57 5.12 -11.56 -4.90
N LEU A 58 4.96 -10.28 -5.25
CA LEU A 58 6.05 -9.30 -5.26
C LEU A 58 6.56 -9.03 -3.84
N ALA A 59 5.66 -8.83 -2.88
CA ALA A 59 6.04 -8.65 -1.47
C ALA A 59 6.80 -9.86 -0.93
N MET A 60 6.39 -11.09 -1.28
CA MET A 60 7.11 -12.32 -0.92
C MET A 60 8.50 -12.42 -1.57
N LEU A 61 8.63 -11.96 -2.81
CA LEU A 61 9.93 -11.93 -3.48
C LEU A 61 10.86 -10.91 -2.80
N ILE A 62 10.36 -9.72 -2.53
CA ILE A 62 11.12 -8.65 -1.86
C ILE A 62 11.49 -9.08 -0.43
N SER A 63 10.60 -9.76 0.30
CA SER A 63 10.88 -10.22 1.66
C SER A 63 12.04 -11.21 1.69
N LYS A 64 12.17 -12.09 0.70
CA LYS A 64 13.34 -12.97 0.56
C LYS A 64 14.63 -12.18 0.33
N ILE A 65 14.59 -11.14 -0.52
CA ILE A 65 15.74 -10.28 -0.82
C ILE A 65 16.19 -9.54 0.46
N ILE A 66 15.26 -8.96 1.21
CA ILE A 66 15.57 -8.20 2.42
C ILE A 66 15.62 -9.06 3.70
N LYS A 67 15.54 -10.38 3.57
CA LYS A 67 15.58 -11.39 4.67
C LYS A 67 14.56 -11.11 5.77
N VAL A 68 13.29 -11.02 5.40
CA VAL A 68 12.14 -10.79 6.28
C VAL A 68 11.16 -11.94 6.18
N ASP A 69 10.67 -12.41 7.32
CA ASP A 69 9.57 -13.35 7.40
C ASP A 69 8.24 -12.59 7.52
N LEU A 70 7.50 -12.48 6.41
CA LEU A 70 6.20 -11.81 6.37
C LEU A 70 5.09 -12.60 7.08
N PHE A 71 5.27 -13.90 7.29
CA PHE A 71 4.22 -14.81 7.75
C PHE A 71 4.59 -15.57 9.01
N SER A 72 5.54 -15.04 9.78
CA SER A 72 5.92 -15.62 11.06
C SER A 72 4.68 -15.78 11.95
N LYS A 73 4.49 -16.99 12.45
CA LYS A 73 3.41 -17.35 13.37
C LYS A 73 3.80 -17.19 14.83
N LYS A 74 5.01 -16.69 15.11
CA LYS A 74 5.52 -16.50 16.48
C LYS A 74 4.74 -15.42 17.21
N ASN A 75 4.34 -14.37 16.49
CA ASN A 75 3.58 -13.26 17.02
C ASN A 75 2.09 -13.38 16.63
N PRO A 76 1.15 -13.44 17.59
CA PRO A 76 -0.28 -13.56 17.29
C PRO A 76 -0.85 -12.38 16.50
N LEU A 77 -0.20 -11.21 16.53
CA LEU A 77 -0.59 -10.05 15.72
C LEU A 77 -0.32 -10.25 14.22
N GLY A 78 0.43 -11.29 13.82
CA GLY A 78 0.59 -11.66 12.41
C GLY A 78 -0.74 -12.01 11.75
N ASN A 79 -1.61 -12.75 12.45
CA ASN A 79 -2.97 -13.05 11.97
C ASN A 79 -3.83 -11.78 11.83
N LEU A 80 -3.63 -10.80 12.72
CA LEU A 80 -4.30 -9.51 12.65
C LEU A 80 -3.81 -8.68 11.46
N GLY A 81 -2.51 -8.66 11.20
CA GLY A 81 -1.93 -8.03 10.01
C GLY A 81 -2.46 -8.65 8.71
N PHE A 82 -2.65 -9.97 8.68
CA PHE A 82 -3.29 -10.66 7.55
C PHE A 82 -4.77 -10.30 7.42
N LEU A 83 -5.51 -10.21 8.53
CA LEU A 83 -6.90 -9.74 8.52
C LEU A 83 -7.02 -8.32 7.95
N PHE A 84 -6.08 -7.43 8.27
CA PHE A 84 -6.03 -6.10 7.67
C PHE A 84 -5.89 -6.20 6.16
N THR A 85 -4.95 -7.00 5.64
CA THR A 85 -4.80 -7.22 4.18
C THR A 85 -6.09 -7.73 3.56
N LEU A 86 -6.76 -8.70 4.18
CA LEU A 86 -8.02 -9.23 3.68
C LEU A 86 -9.15 -8.21 3.64
N ASN A 87 -9.15 -7.24 4.54
CA ASN A 87 -10.17 -6.19 4.60
C ASN A 87 -10.24 -5.35 3.30
N GLN A 88 -9.12 -5.22 2.57
CA GLN A 88 -9.10 -4.49 1.30
C GLN A 88 -10.00 -5.14 0.22
N PHE A 89 -10.22 -6.46 0.27
CA PHE A 89 -11.13 -7.14 -0.64
C PHE A 89 -12.59 -6.75 -0.43
N LEU A 90 -12.98 -6.28 0.75
CA LEU A 90 -14.34 -5.76 0.97
C LEU A 90 -14.52 -4.41 0.28
N TYR A 91 -13.49 -3.57 0.31
CA TYR A 91 -13.52 -2.25 -0.32
C TYR A 91 -13.43 -2.31 -1.85
N ILE A 92 -12.97 -3.41 -2.44
CA ILE A 92 -12.91 -3.56 -3.89
C ILE A 92 -14.31 -3.45 -4.54
N LEU A 93 -15.36 -3.82 -3.80
CA LEU A 93 -16.76 -3.70 -4.25
C LEU A 93 -17.11 -2.25 -4.60
N ILE A 94 -16.60 -1.29 -3.83
CA ILE A 94 -16.79 0.14 -4.07
C ILE A 94 -16.10 0.54 -5.38
N VAL A 95 -14.86 0.07 -5.59
CA VAL A 95 -14.09 0.37 -6.80
C VAL A 95 -14.75 -0.26 -8.04
N MET A 96 -15.24 -1.51 -7.93
CA MET A 96 -15.96 -2.19 -9.01
C MET A 96 -17.29 -1.50 -9.35
N TRP A 97 -18.00 -0.98 -8.36
CA TRP A 97 -19.18 -0.16 -8.60
C TRP A 97 -18.83 1.13 -9.35
N VAL A 98 -17.80 1.87 -8.92
CA VAL A 98 -17.33 3.10 -9.60
C VAL A 98 -16.83 2.79 -11.01
N PHE A 99 -16.16 1.66 -11.21
CA PHE A 99 -15.75 1.21 -12.54
C PHE A 99 -16.92 1.15 -13.53
N ASN A 100 -18.11 0.79 -13.06
CA ASN A 100 -19.32 0.74 -13.90
C ASN A 100 -20.06 2.10 -13.94
N ALA A 101 -20.20 2.77 -12.79
CA ALA A 101 -21.03 3.97 -12.66
C ALA A 101 -20.33 5.26 -13.12
N VAL A 102 -19.04 5.42 -12.82
CA VAL A 102 -18.24 6.63 -13.14
C VAL A 102 -16.79 6.20 -13.47
N PRO A 103 -16.56 5.53 -14.62
CA PRO A 103 -15.28 4.89 -14.93
C PRO A 103 -14.09 5.86 -14.94
N GLU A 104 -14.30 7.13 -15.26
CA GLU A 104 -13.26 8.17 -15.28
C GLU A 104 -12.68 8.43 -13.88
N LYS A 105 -13.44 8.12 -12.82
CA LYS A 105 -13.06 8.32 -11.43
C LYS A 105 -12.63 7.04 -10.72
N MET A 106 -12.53 5.91 -11.45
CA MET A 106 -12.16 4.62 -10.88
C MET A 106 -10.78 4.67 -10.18
N VAL A 107 -9.74 5.19 -10.88
CA VAL A 107 -8.37 5.25 -10.34
C VAL A 107 -8.28 6.14 -9.09
N MET A 108 -9.09 7.21 -9.03
CA MET A 108 -9.22 8.08 -7.86
C MET A 108 -9.73 7.30 -6.64
N VAL A 109 -10.85 6.59 -6.79
CA VAL A 109 -11.45 5.82 -5.69
C VAL A 109 -10.58 4.62 -5.31
N TYR A 110 -9.94 3.98 -6.28
CA TYR A 110 -8.94 2.94 -6.05
C TYR A 110 -7.78 3.45 -5.17
N GLY A 111 -7.25 4.64 -5.50
CA GLY A 111 -6.21 5.30 -4.71
C GLY A 111 -6.64 5.65 -3.28
N MET A 112 -7.89 6.08 -3.09
CA MET A 112 -8.44 6.34 -1.75
C MET A 112 -8.49 5.07 -0.90
N VAL A 113 -9.00 3.97 -1.46
CA VAL A 113 -9.07 2.68 -0.77
C VAL A 113 -7.66 2.19 -0.41
N PHE A 114 -6.72 2.26 -1.36
CA PHE A 114 -5.32 1.91 -1.12
C PHE A 114 -4.71 2.73 0.03
N GLY A 115 -4.85 4.05 0.00
CA GLY A 115 -4.28 4.93 1.02
C GLY A 115 -4.88 4.69 2.41
N ALA A 116 -6.21 4.63 2.51
CA ALA A 116 -6.90 4.46 3.79
C ALA A 116 -6.59 3.10 4.43
N HIS A 117 -6.36 2.06 3.63
CA HIS A 117 -5.98 0.73 4.08
C HIS A 117 -4.65 0.70 4.85
N LEU A 118 -3.80 1.71 4.70
CA LEU A 118 -2.53 1.82 5.45
C LEU A 118 -2.74 2.21 6.93
N LEU A 119 -3.90 2.77 7.30
CA LEU A 119 -4.12 3.31 8.65
C LEU A 119 -4.04 2.25 9.76
N PRO A 120 -4.65 1.06 9.65
CA PRO A 120 -4.48 -0.02 10.65
C PRO A 120 -3.03 -0.42 10.86
N TYR A 121 -2.19 -0.37 9.81
CA TYR A 121 -0.76 -0.65 9.92
C TYR A 121 0.02 0.43 10.68
N SER A 122 -0.46 1.67 10.72
CA SER A 122 0.11 2.70 11.61
C SER A 122 -0.02 2.30 13.08
N TRP A 123 -1.11 1.63 13.44
CA TRP A 123 -1.29 1.05 14.76
C TRP A 123 -0.43 -0.21 14.90
N LEU A 124 -0.51 -1.17 13.96
CA LEU A 124 0.25 -2.43 14.07
C LEU A 124 1.76 -2.20 14.25
N TYR A 125 2.34 -1.31 13.43
CA TYR A 125 3.77 -1.06 13.39
C TYR A 125 4.24 0.16 14.20
N ARG A 126 3.33 0.81 14.93
CA ARG A 126 3.62 2.05 15.68
C ARG A 126 4.36 3.10 14.85
N SER A 127 3.97 3.24 13.58
CA SER A 127 4.68 4.11 12.63
C SER A 127 3.92 5.41 12.37
N ILE A 128 4.62 6.53 12.55
CA ILE A 128 4.13 7.86 12.20
C ILE A 128 4.06 8.01 10.69
N ALA A 129 5.03 7.45 9.95
CA ALA A 129 5.05 7.50 8.49
C ALA A 129 3.78 6.87 7.90
N TYR A 130 3.42 5.66 8.36
CA TYR A 130 2.15 5.03 7.99
C TYR A 130 0.93 5.91 8.29
N ARG A 131 0.89 6.56 9.45
CA ARG A 131 -0.25 7.41 9.85
C ARG A 131 -0.40 8.62 8.91
N VAL A 132 0.70 9.31 8.64
CA VAL A 132 0.71 10.49 7.78
C VAL A 132 0.31 10.11 6.35
N VAL A 133 0.94 9.07 5.80
CA VAL A 133 0.67 8.61 4.42
C VAL A 133 -0.76 8.08 4.27
N ALA A 134 -1.29 7.36 5.26
CA ALA A 134 -2.65 6.83 5.21
C ALA A 134 -3.74 7.91 5.18
N ILE A 135 -3.47 9.10 5.75
CA ILE A 135 -4.38 10.24 5.70
C ILE A 135 -4.12 11.08 4.44
N PHE A 136 -2.85 11.27 4.09
CA PHE A 136 -2.46 12.07 2.94
C PHE A 136 -2.95 11.47 1.62
N LEU A 137 -2.75 10.16 1.39
CA LEU A 137 -3.05 9.52 0.11
C LEU A 137 -4.52 9.61 -0.31
N PRO A 138 -5.52 9.35 0.56
CA PRO A 138 -6.92 9.54 0.17
C PRO A 138 -7.29 10.98 -0.15
N ILE A 139 -6.75 11.95 0.60
CA ILE A 139 -6.98 13.38 0.36
C ILE A 139 -6.34 13.81 -0.96
N MET A 140 -5.09 13.41 -1.19
CA MET A 140 -4.39 13.63 -2.45
C MET A 140 -5.13 12.98 -3.61
N ALA A 141 -5.62 11.75 -3.43
CA ALA A 141 -6.41 11.07 -4.44
C ALA A 141 -7.67 11.84 -4.81
N LEU A 142 -8.42 12.32 -3.81
CA LEU A 142 -9.60 13.15 -4.03
C LEU A 142 -9.26 14.41 -4.84
N ILE A 143 -8.27 15.18 -4.39
CA ILE A 143 -7.94 16.47 -4.99
C ILE A 143 -7.37 16.27 -6.40
N VAL A 144 -6.34 15.42 -6.54
CA VAL A 144 -5.64 15.21 -7.81
C VAL A 144 -6.52 14.45 -8.79
N GLY A 145 -7.24 13.42 -8.36
CA GLY A 145 -8.16 12.65 -9.22
C GLY A 145 -9.42 13.40 -9.62
N HIS A 146 -9.78 14.47 -8.88
CA HIS A 146 -10.87 15.36 -9.29
C HIS A 146 -10.41 16.34 -10.37
N ILE A 147 -9.23 16.94 -10.22
CA ILE A 147 -8.73 18.06 -11.03
C ILE A 147 -7.91 17.58 -12.26
N PHE A 148 -7.12 16.52 -12.11
CA PHE A 148 -6.16 16.04 -13.11
C PHE A 148 -6.53 14.65 -13.65
N THR A 149 -5.74 14.18 -14.62
CA THR A 149 -5.92 12.87 -15.26
C THR A 149 -5.47 11.72 -14.37
N ALA A 150 -5.95 10.51 -14.67
CA ALA A 150 -5.52 9.29 -13.99
C ALA A 150 -3.99 9.06 -14.08
N THR A 151 -3.35 9.53 -15.15
CA THR A 151 -1.89 9.44 -15.33
C THR A 151 -1.14 10.31 -14.33
N VAL A 152 -1.56 11.58 -14.16
CA VAL A 152 -0.97 12.49 -13.17
C VAL A 152 -1.16 11.91 -11.77
N LEU A 153 -2.36 11.38 -11.48
CA LEU A 153 -2.65 10.73 -10.22
C LEU A 153 -1.75 9.52 -9.96
N ALA A 154 -1.63 8.60 -10.91
CA ALA A 154 -0.80 7.41 -10.79
C ALA A 154 0.69 7.77 -10.58
N GLY A 155 1.16 8.81 -11.27
CA GLY A 155 2.52 9.34 -11.07
C GLY A 155 2.73 9.93 -9.67
N ALA A 156 1.75 10.67 -9.14
CA ALA A 156 1.78 11.20 -7.79
C ALA A 156 1.82 10.08 -6.73
N PHE A 157 1.04 9.02 -6.92
CA PHE A 157 1.10 7.83 -6.06
C PHE A 157 2.46 7.12 -6.16
N ALA A 158 2.97 6.86 -7.36
CA ALA A 158 4.26 6.20 -7.53
C ALA A 158 5.39 6.97 -6.83
N LEU A 159 5.42 8.31 -6.98
CA LEU A 159 6.38 9.17 -6.29
C LEU A 159 6.20 9.11 -4.76
N THR A 160 4.95 9.20 -4.28
CA THR A 160 4.66 9.17 -2.84
C THR A 160 5.08 7.83 -2.22
N GLU A 161 4.82 6.70 -2.88
CA GLU A 161 5.23 5.38 -2.41
C GLU A 161 6.76 5.23 -2.40
N VAL A 162 7.48 5.80 -3.37
CA VAL A 162 8.96 5.85 -3.34
C VAL A 162 9.43 6.59 -2.09
N VAL A 163 8.91 7.80 -1.85
CA VAL A 163 9.25 8.59 -0.66
C VAL A 163 8.89 7.84 0.62
N PHE A 164 7.71 7.23 0.67
CA PHE A 164 7.25 6.46 1.82
C PHE A 164 8.16 5.25 2.10
N SER A 165 8.56 4.52 1.05
CA SER A 165 9.48 3.37 1.18
C SER A 165 10.84 3.78 1.75
N ILE A 166 11.36 4.95 1.36
CA ILE A 166 12.62 5.49 1.84
C ILE A 166 12.50 5.91 3.31
N ILE A 167 11.44 6.66 3.67
CA ILE A 167 11.18 7.07 5.05
C ILE A 167 11.04 5.83 5.95
N LEU A 168 10.28 4.83 5.51
CA LEU A 168 10.04 3.61 6.27
C LEU A 168 11.34 2.79 6.43
N PHE A 169 12.19 2.75 5.40
CA PHE A 169 13.52 2.14 5.49
C PHE A 169 14.37 2.78 6.60
N PHE A 170 14.39 4.12 6.69
CA PHE A 170 15.09 4.81 7.77
C PHE A 170 14.43 4.59 9.14
N GLU A 171 13.10 4.54 9.20
CA GLU A 171 12.36 4.25 10.44
C GLU A 171 12.69 2.84 10.97
N VAL A 172 12.80 1.84 10.07
CA VAL A 172 13.24 0.49 10.41
C VAL A 172 14.70 0.47 10.86
N LYS A 173 15.59 1.20 10.18
CA LYS A 173 17.00 1.28 10.55
C LYS A 173 17.19 1.88 11.95
N SER A 174 16.48 2.96 12.25
CA SER A 174 16.54 3.63 13.57
C SER A 174 16.12 2.71 14.71
N MET A 175 15.16 1.81 14.50
CA MET A 175 14.74 0.84 15.52
C MET A 175 15.83 -0.17 15.88
N ASN A 176 16.65 -0.57 14.91
CA ASN A 176 17.73 -1.54 15.15
C ASN A 176 18.93 -0.89 15.86
N THR A 177 19.08 0.43 15.78
CA THR A 177 20.19 1.16 16.43
C THR A 177 19.91 1.45 17.90
N VAL A 178 18.65 1.56 18.32
CA VAL A 178 18.26 1.86 19.72
C VAL A 178 18.46 0.64 20.65
N GLU A 179 18.73 -0.54 20.10
CA GLU A 179 18.91 -1.79 20.87
C GLU A 179 20.36 -2.30 20.91
N GLN A 180 21.32 -1.53 20.36
CA GLN A 180 22.76 -1.75 20.53
C GLN A 180 23.29 -0.82 21.62
#